data_AF-A0A922ZK47-F1
#
_entry.id   AF-A0A922ZK47-F1
#
_cell.length_a   1.000
_cell.length_b   1.000
_cell.length_c   1.000
_cell.angle_alpha   90.00
_cell.angle_beta   90.00
_cell.angle_gamma   90.00
#
_symmetry.space_group_name_H-M   'P 1'
#
loop_
_entity.id
_entity.type
_entity.pdbx_description
1 polymer ?
#
loop_
_entity_poly.entity_id
_entity_poly.type
_entity_poly.pdbx_seq_one_letter_code
_entity_poly.pdbx_strand_id
1 'polypeptide(L)'
;MGSQKRSKNSQERKNFIMKNESFACNYCGKENDPLKGGCRNHCKYCLYSKHVDDKIPGDRESKCGQLMQPLELDNSGSKGYVIVHKCTKCGKEIRNKTAPDDSIEAIIALSKHKEL
;
A
#
# COMPACT_ATOMS: atom_id res chain seq x y z
N MET A 1 32.55 12.22 40.85
CA MET A 1 31.61 11.25 40.25
C MET A 1 30.54 12.04 39.52
N GLY A 2 30.52 12.00 38.19
CA GLY A 2 29.58 12.79 37.39
C GLY A 2 29.43 12.15 36.02
N SER A 3 28.76 11.00 35.98
CA SER A 3 28.52 10.23 34.76
C SER A 3 27.59 11.02 33.83
N GLN A 4 28.13 11.52 32.73
CA GLN A 4 27.37 12.13 31.64
C GLN A 4 26.41 11.09 31.04
N LYS A 5 25.11 11.31 31.23
CA LYS A 5 24.05 10.51 30.58
C LYS A 5 24.06 10.84 29.09
N ARG A 6 24.59 9.93 28.26
CA ARG A 6 24.43 9.97 26.80
C ARG A 6 22.95 9.85 26.44
N SER A 7 22.38 10.93 25.92
CA SER A 7 21.05 10.94 25.33
C SER A 7 21.05 10.03 24.08
N LYS A 8 20.28 8.94 24.11
CA LYS A 8 20.12 8.04 22.97
C LYS A 8 19.21 8.72 21.95
N ASN A 9 19.81 9.39 20.97
CA ASN A 9 19.09 9.87 19.79
C ASN A 9 18.73 8.65 18.92
N SER A 10 17.58 8.05 19.19
CA SER A 10 17.03 6.93 18.42
C SER A 10 16.43 7.50 17.12
N GLN A 11 17.23 7.57 16.05
CA GLN A 11 16.72 7.99 14.74
C GLN A 11 15.56 7.07 14.31
N GLU A 12 14.38 7.63 14.09
CA GLU A 12 13.22 6.90 13.56
C GLU A 12 13.56 6.30 12.19
N ARG A 13 13.20 5.03 11.97
CA ARG A 13 13.40 4.37 10.69
C ARG A 13 12.52 5.04 9.62
N LYS A 14 13.13 5.47 8.52
CA LYS A 14 12.45 6.06 7.35
C LYS A 14 12.43 5.14 6.13
N ASN A 15 13.04 3.97 6.22
CA ASN A 15 13.25 3.08 5.09
C ASN A 15 12.07 2.12 4.91
N PHE A 16 11.76 1.81 3.66
CA PHE A 16 10.79 0.78 3.30
C PHE A 16 11.12 -0.58 3.94
N ILE A 17 10.11 -1.26 4.49
CA ILE A 17 10.22 -2.61 5.03
C ILE A 17 9.57 -3.58 4.04
N MET A 18 10.37 -4.47 3.44
CA MET A 18 9.85 -5.46 2.51
C MET A 18 8.98 -6.50 3.24
N LYS A 19 7.68 -6.48 2.95
CA LYS A 19 6.70 -7.46 3.42
C LYS A 19 6.00 -8.11 2.23
N ASN A 20 6.31 -9.38 1.99
CA ASN A 20 5.76 -10.15 0.89
C ASN A 20 5.20 -11.48 1.39
N GLU A 21 4.01 -11.40 1.98
CA GLU A 21 3.31 -12.52 2.63
C GLU A 21 1.95 -12.68 1.95
N SER A 22 1.36 -13.87 2.04
CA SER A 22 0.01 -14.09 1.54
C SER A 22 -1.03 -13.37 2.41
N PHE A 23 -2.16 -13.00 1.81
CA PHE A 23 -3.28 -12.43 2.57
C PHE A 23 -4.64 -12.62 1.89
N ALA A 24 -5.67 -12.77 2.70
CA ALA A 24 -7.06 -12.69 2.29
C ALA A 24 -7.47 -11.22 2.07
N CYS A 25 -8.08 -10.90 0.94
CA CYS A 25 -8.57 -9.55 0.68
C CYS A 25 -9.78 -9.23 1.58
N ASN A 26 -9.71 -8.18 2.39
CA ASN A 26 -10.82 -7.74 3.24
C ASN A 26 -12.02 -7.14 2.49
N TYR A 27 -11.94 -6.95 1.16
CA TYR A 27 -13.04 -6.46 0.34
C TYR A 27 -13.74 -7.60 -0.44
N CYS A 28 -12.99 -8.36 -1.24
CA CYS A 28 -13.58 -9.42 -2.09
C CYS A 28 -13.37 -10.85 -1.57
N GLY A 29 -12.63 -11.04 -0.47
CA GLY A 29 -12.39 -12.35 0.15
C GLY A 29 -11.39 -13.25 -0.58
N LYS A 30 -10.89 -12.88 -1.77
CA LYS A 30 -9.92 -13.69 -2.52
C LYS A 30 -8.54 -13.69 -1.85
N GLU A 31 -7.88 -14.85 -1.90
CA GLU A 31 -6.50 -15.03 -1.44
C GLU A 31 -5.49 -14.41 -2.41
N ASN A 32 -4.47 -13.76 -1.85
CA ASN A 32 -3.37 -13.17 -2.58
C ASN A 32 -2.08 -13.87 -2.19
N ASP A 33 -1.46 -14.57 -3.13
CA ASP A 33 -0.14 -15.16 -2.94
C ASP A 33 0.96 -14.08 -2.90
N PRO A 34 2.12 -14.37 -2.29
CA PRO A 34 3.29 -13.50 -2.35
C PRO A 34 3.70 -13.20 -3.79
N LEU A 35 4.05 -11.94 -4.06
CA LEU A 35 4.48 -11.49 -5.38
C LEU A 35 5.92 -11.95 -5.67
N LYS A 36 6.17 -12.56 -6.83
CA LYS A 36 7.54 -12.92 -7.24
C LYS A 36 8.34 -11.66 -7.56
N GLY A 37 9.49 -11.48 -6.89
CA GLY A 37 10.42 -10.38 -7.17
C GLY A 37 10.00 -9.02 -6.60
N GLY A 38 9.04 -8.96 -5.69
CA GLY A 38 8.57 -7.71 -5.09
C GLY A 38 7.63 -7.92 -3.91
N CYS A 39 6.83 -6.89 -3.64
CA CYS A 39 5.76 -6.92 -2.64
C CYS A 39 4.54 -6.18 -3.19
N ARG A 40 3.34 -6.56 -2.73
CA ARG A 40 2.07 -5.94 -3.13
C ARG A 40 1.23 -5.66 -1.89
N ASN A 41 0.68 -4.44 -1.80
CA ASN A 41 -0.19 -4.02 -0.68
C ASN A 41 -1.68 -4.01 -1.06
N HIS A 42 -2.03 -4.30 -2.31
CA HIS A 42 -3.40 -4.39 -2.80
C HIS A 42 -3.74 -5.79 -3.30
N CYS A 43 -5.03 -6.09 -3.35
CA CYS A 43 -5.54 -7.33 -3.92
C CYS A 43 -5.33 -7.33 -5.44
N LYS A 44 -4.74 -8.40 -6.00
CA LYS A 44 -4.54 -8.54 -7.45
C LYS A 44 -5.84 -8.57 -8.24
N TYR A 45 -6.95 -8.96 -7.61
CA TYR A 45 -8.24 -9.12 -8.31
C TYR A 45 -9.11 -7.87 -8.30
N CYS A 46 -9.12 -7.12 -7.20
CA CYS A 46 -10.05 -5.99 -7.03
C CYS A 46 -9.34 -4.67 -6.70
N LEU A 47 -8.01 -4.68 -6.60
CA LEU A 47 -7.15 -3.51 -6.33
C LEU A 47 -7.38 -2.81 -4.99
N TYR A 48 -8.32 -3.26 -4.16
CA TYR A 48 -8.46 -2.76 -2.79
C TYR A 48 -7.24 -3.13 -1.93
N SER A 49 -6.85 -2.19 -1.08
CA SER A 49 -5.80 -2.33 -0.09
C SER A 49 -6.38 -2.24 1.33
N LYS A 50 -5.53 -2.40 2.34
CA LYS A 50 -5.86 -2.19 3.75
C LYS A 50 -4.88 -1.22 4.37
N HIS A 51 -5.38 -0.27 5.15
CA HIS A 51 -4.57 0.72 5.84
C HIS A 51 -3.90 0.09 7.07
N VAL A 52 -2.82 -0.65 6.82
CA VAL A 52 -2.01 -1.31 7.85
C VAL A 52 -0.72 -0.56 8.13
N ASP A 53 -0.22 0.26 7.20
CA ASP A 53 1.04 0.99 7.36
C ASP A 53 0.81 2.41 7.94
N ASP A 54 1.58 2.80 8.96
CA ASP A 54 1.47 4.10 9.63
C ASP A 54 2.46 5.14 9.09
N LYS A 55 3.74 5.02 9.44
CA LYS A 55 4.78 6.02 9.14
C LYS A 55 5.57 5.66 7.88
N ILE A 56 5.92 4.39 7.73
CA ILE A 56 6.73 3.88 6.62
C ILE A 56 6.06 2.68 5.97
N PRO A 57 6.19 2.48 4.65
CA PRO A 57 5.53 1.34 4.03
C PRO A 57 6.15 0.03 4.52
N GLY A 58 5.27 -0.90 4.91
CA GLY A 58 5.62 -2.19 5.52
C GLY A 58 5.80 -2.21 7.05
N ASP A 59 5.63 -1.09 7.77
CA ASP A 59 5.70 -1.11 9.24
C ASP A 59 4.57 -1.89 9.91
N ARG A 60 3.40 -1.96 9.26
CA ARG A 60 2.19 -2.59 9.79
C ARG A 60 1.75 -2.03 11.15
N GLU A 61 2.05 -0.76 11.43
CA GLU A 61 1.79 -0.10 12.72
C GLU A 61 0.50 0.76 12.74
N SER A 62 -0.26 0.81 11.64
CA SER A 62 -1.46 1.65 11.56
C SER A 62 -2.57 1.19 12.51
N LYS A 63 -3.03 2.10 13.35
CA LYS A 63 -4.22 1.90 14.20
C LYS A 63 -5.54 2.02 13.43
N CYS A 64 -5.50 2.38 12.15
CA CYS A 64 -6.72 2.55 11.35
C CYS A 64 -7.32 1.20 10.94
N GLY A 65 -6.53 0.37 10.27
CA GLY A 65 -6.90 -1.00 9.87
C GLY A 65 -8.05 -1.10 8.85
N GLN A 66 -8.57 0.02 8.35
CA GLN A 66 -9.71 0.04 7.43
C GLN A 66 -9.31 -0.17 5.98
N LEU A 67 -10.29 -0.46 5.13
CA LEU A 67 -10.08 -0.62 3.70
C LEU A 67 -9.56 0.67 3.07
N MET A 68 -8.67 0.52 2.09
CA MET A 68 -8.29 1.59 1.19
C MET A 68 -8.83 1.29 -0.21
N GLN A 69 -9.73 2.14 -0.68
CA GLN A 69 -10.33 2.03 -1.99
C GLN A 69 -9.35 2.51 -3.07
N PRO A 70 -9.23 1.82 -4.21
CA PRO A 70 -8.51 2.36 -5.36
C PRO A 70 -9.35 3.50 -5.96
N LEU A 71 -8.78 4.69 -6.07
CA LEU A 71 -9.47 5.88 -6.58
C LEU A 71 -9.10 6.20 -8.02
N GLU A 72 -7.82 6.16 -8.34
CA GLU A 72 -7.31 6.59 -9.64
C GLU A 72 -6.13 5.73 -10.07
N LEU A 73 -5.98 5.60 -11.39
CA LEU A 73 -4.79 5.10 -12.03
C LEU A 73 -3.94 6.27 -12.58
N ASP A 74 -2.78 6.48 -11.98
CA ASP A 74 -1.77 7.43 -12.42
C ASP A 74 -0.78 6.74 -13.38
N ASN A 75 -0.77 7.22 -14.63
CA ASN A 75 0.11 6.76 -15.70
C ASN A 75 1.05 7.85 -16.22
N SER A 76 1.22 8.95 -15.47
CA SER A 76 1.97 10.14 -15.91
C SER A 76 3.50 9.95 -15.92
N GLY A 77 4.01 8.93 -15.22
CA GLY A 77 5.45 8.72 -15.03
C GLY A 77 6.02 7.51 -15.78
N SER A 78 7.35 7.44 -15.85
CA SER A 78 8.10 6.29 -16.43
C SER A 78 8.07 5.02 -15.56
N LYS A 79 7.39 5.04 -14.42
CA LYS A 79 7.42 3.98 -13.39
C LYS A 79 6.34 2.91 -13.59
N GLY A 80 5.63 2.94 -14.71
CA GLY A 80 4.45 2.12 -14.97
C GLY A 80 3.19 2.69 -14.32
N TYR A 81 2.10 1.92 -14.33
CA TYR A 81 0.84 2.32 -13.72
C TYR A 81 0.92 2.30 -12.19
N VAL A 82 0.49 3.41 -11.58
CA VAL A 82 0.43 3.60 -10.13
C VAL A 82 -1.03 3.75 -9.73
N ILE A 83 -1.47 2.98 -8.74
CA ILE A 83 -2.80 3.09 -8.17
C ILE A 83 -2.73 4.08 -7.00
N VAL A 84 -3.62 5.06 -7.00
CA VAL A 84 -3.87 5.93 -5.85
C VAL A 84 -4.96 5.29 -4.99
N HIS A 85 -4.65 4.99 -3.74
CA HIS A 85 -5.59 4.44 -2.78
C HIS A 85 -5.96 5.46 -1.72
N LYS A 86 -7.21 5.48 -1.29
CA LYS A 86 -7.68 6.32 -0.17
C LYS A 86 -8.32 5.50 0.92
N CYS A 87 -7.90 5.73 2.17
CA CYS A 87 -8.51 5.11 3.33
C CYS A 87 -9.97 5.55 3.46
N THR A 88 -10.86 4.57 3.55
CA THR A 88 -12.32 4.78 3.67
C THR A 88 -12.73 5.43 5.00
N LYS A 89 -11.87 5.42 6.03
CA LYS A 89 -12.16 6.00 7.35
C LYS A 89 -11.42 7.29 7.65
N CYS A 90 -10.10 7.32 7.48
CA CYS A 90 -9.30 8.50 7.83
C CYS A 90 -8.89 9.35 6.63
N GLY A 91 -9.22 8.94 5.41
CA GLY A 91 -8.91 9.71 4.19
C GLY A 91 -7.44 9.74 3.76
N LYS A 92 -6.52 9.08 4.50
CA LYS A 92 -5.11 8.96 4.09
C LYS A 92 -4.99 8.38 2.69
N GLU A 93 -4.15 8.99 1.86
CA GLU A 93 -3.86 8.52 0.51
C GLU A 93 -2.47 7.89 0.42
N ILE A 94 -2.38 6.78 -0.31
CA ILE A 94 -1.11 6.11 -0.62
C ILE A 94 -1.04 5.78 -2.10
N ARG A 95 0.19 5.66 -2.62
CA ARG A 95 0.45 5.32 -4.03
C ARG A 95 1.18 3.99 -4.08
N ASN A 96 0.61 3.01 -4.78
CA ASN A 96 1.20 1.69 -4.98
C ASN A 96 1.33 1.38 -6.47
N LYS A 97 2.49 0.85 -6.88
CA LYS A 97 2.66 0.38 -8.25
C LYS A 97 1.80 -0.86 -8.49
N THR A 98 1.28 -0.97 -9.70
CA THR A 98 0.71 -2.23 -10.19
C THR A 98 1.76 -3.35 -10.18
N ALA A 99 1.29 -4.58 -9.99
CA ALA A 99 2.05 -5.81 -10.10
C ALA A 99 1.74 -6.51 -11.43
N PRO A 100 2.68 -7.32 -11.97
CA PRO A 100 2.47 -8.03 -13.24
C PRO A 100 1.29 -9.00 -13.26
N ASP A 101 0.84 -9.48 -12.10
CA ASP A 101 -0.26 -10.42 -11.92
C ASP A 101 -1.56 -9.75 -11.45
N ASP A 102 -1.63 -8.42 -11.45
CA ASP A 102 -2.87 -7.69 -11.22
C ASP A 102 -3.87 -7.93 -12.37
N SER A 103 -5.16 -7.99 -12.05
CA SER A 103 -6.25 -8.11 -13.02
C SER A 103 -6.27 -6.89 -13.92
N ILE A 104 -6.07 -7.14 -15.21
CA ILE A 104 -6.13 -6.13 -16.26
C ILE A 104 -7.53 -5.53 -16.31
N GLU A 105 -8.58 -6.33 -16.11
CA GLU A 105 -9.96 -5.89 -16.08
C GLU A 105 -10.20 -4.86 -14.97
N ALA A 106 -9.69 -5.11 -13.77
CA ALA A 106 -9.80 -4.19 -12.65
C ALA A 106 -9.03 -2.87 -12.91
N ILE A 107 -7.86 -2.95 -13.53
CA ILE A 107 -7.05 -1.77 -13.90
C ILE A 107 -7.80 -0.93 -14.94
N ILE A 108 -8.35 -1.55 -15.99
CA ILE A 108 -9.13 -0.86 -17.01
C ILE A 108 -10.38 -0.22 -16.41
N ALA A 109 -11.08 -0.92 -15.52
CA ALA A 109 -12.25 -0.38 -14.84
C ALA A 109 -11.89 0.89 -14.04
N LEU A 110 -10.76 0.87 -13.32
CA LEU A 110 -10.28 2.01 -12.56
C LEU A 110 -9.90 3.20 -13.46
N SER A 111 -9.29 2.94 -14.62
CA SER A 111 -8.87 4.01 -15.56
C SER A 111 -10.05 4.77 -16.18
N LYS A 112 -11.26 4.21 -16.20
CA LYS A 112 -12.45 4.84 -16.78
C LYS A 112 -13.08 5.91 -15.88
N HIS A 113 -12.67 6.01 -14.62
CA HIS A 113 -13.22 6.98 -13.66
C HIS A 113 -12.56 8.37 -13.71
N LYS A 114 -11.78 8.70 -14.75
CA LYS A 114 -11.46 10.10 -15.06
C LYS A 114 -12.72 10.75 -15.63
N GLU A 115 -13.50 11.38 -14.75
CA GLU A 115 -14.51 12.35 -15.16
C GLU A 115 -13.85 13.32 -16.16
N LEU A 116 -14.43 13.38 -17.37
CA LEU A 116 -14.09 14.35 -18.41
C LEU A 116 -14.53 15.76 -18.00
#